data_AF-A0A7X3SFN3-F1
#
_entry.id   AF-A0A7X3SFN3-F1
#
_cell.length_a   1.000
_cell.length_b   1.000
_cell.length_c   1.000
_cell.angle_alpha   90.00
_cell.angle_beta   90.00
_cell.angle_gamma   90.00
#
_symmetry.space_group_name_H-M   'P 1'
#
loop_
_entity.id
_entity.type
_entity.pdbx_description
1 polymer ?
#
loop_
_entity_poly.entity_id
_entity_poly.type
_entity_poly.pdbx_seq_one_letter_code
_entity_poly.pdbx_strand_id
1 'polypeptide(L)'
;MSITRTFLNELRTPFDLVLSVATRVASECPDLKAALRGTSWLASPSGHYEFRSRVWFDVQRYHAIVMARTLIAGQPGDEFIFSRHGEHFTHKAAAKAAQHAASDAATLRVFTAQK
;
A
#
# COMPACT_ATOMS: atom_id res chain seq x y z
N MET A 1 -31.65 -9.44 -33.62
CA MET A 1 -30.63 -9.43 -32.54
C MET A 1 -31.09 -10.40 -31.46
N SER A 2 -30.25 -11.36 -31.04
CA SER A 2 -30.67 -12.46 -30.15
C SER A 2 -30.84 -11.99 -28.69
N ILE A 3 -31.96 -12.35 -28.06
CA ILE A 3 -32.33 -12.08 -26.66
C ILE A 3 -31.20 -12.45 -25.68
N THR A 4 -30.49 -13.55 -25.95
CA THR A 4 -29.34 -14.01 -25.18
C THR A 4 -28.19 -13.00 -25.14
N ARG A 5 -28.00 -12.21 -26.20
CA ARG A 5 -26.94 -11.19 -26.30
C ARG A 5 -27.29 -9.94 -25.48
N THR A 6 -28.58 -9.60 -25.41
CA THR A 6 -29.09 -8.48 -24.61
C THR A 6 -29.02 -8.82 -23.11
N PHE A 7 -29.43 -10.03 -22.73
CA PHE A 7 -29.36 -10.52 -21.35
C PHE A 7 -27.91 -10.60 -20.82
N LEU A 8 -26.97 -11.08 -21.63
CA LEU A 8 -25.54 -11.09 -21.28
C LEU A 8 -24.95 -9.68 -21.13
N ASN A 9 -25.40 -8.71 -21.94
CA ASN A 9 -24.99 -7.32 -21.81
C ASN A 9 -25.60 -6.65 -20.57
N GLU A 10 -26.86 -6.95 -20.23
CA GLU A 10 -27.50 -6.46 -19.00
C GLU A 10 -26.85 -7.01 -17.73
N LEU A 11 -26.33 -8.23 -17.77
CA LEU A 11 -25.51 -8.82 -16.70
C LEU A 11 -24.11 -8.21 -16.61
N ARG A 12 -23.57 -7.66 -17.70
CA ARG A 12 -22.24 -7.06 -17.71
C ARG A 12 -22.19 -5.74 -16.95
N THR A 13 -23.22 -4.91 -17.09
CA THR A 13 -23.36 -3.62 -16.39
C THR A 13 -23.26 -3.69 -14.85
N PRO A 14 -23.98 -4.58 -14.14
CA PRO A 14 -23.83 -4.72 -12.69
C PRO A 14 -22.47 -5.29 -12.31
N PHE A 15 -21.88 -6.18 -13.12
CA PHE A 15 -20.52 -6.67 -12.91
C PHE A 15 -19.47 -5.56 -13.02
N ASP A 16 -19.57 -4.70 -14.04
CA ASP A 16 -18.69 -3.55 -14.22
C ASP A 16 -18.85 -2.55 -13.06
N LEU A 17 -20.08 -2.37 -12.55
CA LEU A 17 -20.34 -1.51 -11.39
C LEU A 17 -19.70 -2.08 -10.11
N VAL A 18 -19.87 -3.37 -9.84
CA VAL A 18 -19.25 -4.06 -8.69
C VAL A 18 -17.73 -4.02 -8.79
N LEU A 19 -17.17 -4.21 -10.00
CA LEU A 19 -15.73 -4.11 -10.24
C LEU A 19 -15.21 -2.68 -10.00
N SER A 20 -15.96 -1.66 -10.44
CA SER A 20 -15.64 -0.25 -10.19
C SER A 20 -15.65 0.08 -8.69
N VAL A 21 -16.63 -0.43 -7.94
CA VAL A 21 -16.66 -0.24 -6.48
C VAL A 21 -15.51 -0.99 -5.81
N ALA A 22 -15.25 -2.24 -6.19
CA ALA A 22 -14.17 -3.03 -5.61
C ALA A 22 -12.78 -2.42 -5.88
N THR A 23 -12.55 -1.89 -7.09
CA THR A 23 -11.30 -1.19 -7.43
C THR A 23 -11.15 0.11 -6.65
N ARG A 24 -12.25 0.84 -6.41
CA ARG A 24 -12.25 2.03 -5.56
C ARG A 24 -11.94 1.70 -4.10
N VAL A 25 -12.59 0.68 -3.52
CA VAL A 25 -12.30 0.21 -2.15
C VAL A 25 -10.85 -0.28 -2.03
N ALA A 26 -10.35 -1.02 -3.02
CA ALA A 26 -8.95 -1.45 -3.06
C ALA A 26 -7.96 -0.27 -3.21
N SER A 27 -8.38 0.86 -3.79
CA SER A 27 -7.57 2.08 -3.84
C SER A 27 -7.56 2.85 -2.52
N GLU A 28 -8.60 2.69 -1.69
CA GLU A 28 -8.73 3.30 -0.37
C GLU A 28 -8.09 2.46 0.74
N CYS A 29 -7.90 1.15 0.51
CA CYS A 29 -7.29 0.22 1.45
C CYS A 29 -5.99 -0.38 0.89
N PRO A 30 -4.83 0.30 1.06
CA PRO A 30 -3.56 -0.18 0.53
C PRO A 30 -3.12 -1.54 1.12
N ASP A 31 -3.49 -1.83 2.38
CA ASP A 31 -3.23 -3.14 3.01
C ASP A 31 -3.96 -4.28 2.30
N LEU A 32 -5.22 -4.05 1.89
CA LEU A 32 -6.02 -5.03 1.17
C LEU A 32 -5.44 -5.28 -0.23
N LYS A 33 -5.00 -4.22 -0.91
CA LYS A 33 -4.35 -4.30 -2.22
C LYS A 33 -3.01 -5.05 -2.14
N ALA A 34 -2.23 -4.82 -1.08
CA ALA A 34 -0.99 -5.52 -0.84
C ALA A 34 -1.22 -7.01 -0.56
N ALA A 35 -2.23 -7.35 0.26
CA ALA A 35 -2.64 -8.73 0.52
C ALA A 35 -3.12 -9.46 -0.75
N LEU A 36 -3.94 -8.80 -1.58
CA LEU A 36 -4.37 -9.35 -2.88
C LEU A 36 -3.21 -9.60 -3.84
N ARG A 37 -2.15 -8.77 -3.77
CA ARG A 37 -0.91 -8.96 -4.54
C ARG A 37 0.06 -9.96 -3.90
N GLY A 38 -0.20 -10.44 -2.69
CA GLY A 38 0.72 -11.29 -1.93
C GLY A 38 2.01 -10.57 -1.53
N THR A 39 1.98 -9.25 -1.36
CA THR A 39 3.17 -8.44 -1.03
C THR A 39 3.02 -7.76 0.32
N SER A 40 4.14 -7.50 1.00
CA SER A 40 4.18 -6.67 2.22
C SER A 40 4.38 -5.17 1.92
N TRP A 41 4.28 -4.80 0.64
CA TRP A 41 4.53 -3.46 0.14
C TRP A 41 3.19 -2.76 -0.14
N LEU A 42 2.99 -1.63 0.53
CA LEU A 42 1.81 -0.79 0.42
C LEU A 42 2.02 0.22 -0.70
N ALA A 43 1.26 0.09 -1.77
CA ALA A 43 1.33 1.01 -2.89
C ALA A 43 0.77 2.39 -2.51
N SER A 44 1.55 3.44 -2.77
CA SER A 44 1.08 4.82 -2.74
C SER A 44 -0.11 5.02 -3.68
N PRO A 45 -1.00 6.00 -3.43
CA PRO A 45 -2.11 6.30 -4.33
C PRO A 45 -1.64 6.80 -5.70
N SER A 46 -0.47 7.45 -5.75
CA SER A 46 0.15 7.92 -6.99
C SER A 46 0.76 6.77 -7.81
N GLY A 47 0.99 5.61 -7.21
CA GLY A 47 1.60 4.45 -7.88
C GLY A 47 3.10 4.61 -8.17
N HIS A 48 3.75 5.69 -7.72
CA HIS A 48 5.18 5.94 -7.92
C HIS A 48 6.06 5.32 -6.82
N TYR A 49 5.48 5.09 -5.65
CA TYR A 49 6.18 4.53 -4.50
C TYR A 49 5.41 3.38 -3.88
N GLU A 50 6.15 2.47 -3.27
CA GLU A 50 5.66 1.44 -2.38
C GLU A 50 6.36 1.54 -1.03
N PHE A 51 5.61 1.35 0.06
CA PHE A 51 6.09 1.45 1.43
C PHE A 51 6.01 0.13 2.17
N ARG A 52 6.96 -0.15 3.04
CA ARG A 52 6.96 -1.33 3.88
C ARG A 52 7.41 -0.98 5.28
N SER A 53 6.70 -1.52 6.27
CA SER A 53 7.14 -1.46 7.67
C SER A 53 8.30 -2.43 7.91
N ARG A 54 9.32 -1.96 8.63
CA ARG A 54 10.44 -2.78 9.06
C ARG A 54 10.87 -2.37 10.47
N VAL A 55 11.42 -3.32 11.21
CA VAL A 55 12.04 -3.07 12.50
C VAL A 55 13.52 -3.37 12.36
N TRP A 56 14.37 -2.47 12.87
CA TRP A 56 15.81 -2.68 12.95
C TRP A 56 16.25 -2.63 14.41
N PHE A 57 17.12 -3.54 14.83
CA PHE A 57 17.67 -3.58 16.18
C PHE A 57 19.14 -3.15 16.15
N ASP A 58 19.52 -2.18 16.98
CA ASP A 58 20.88 -1.62 17.05
C ASP A 58 21.68 -2.14 18.26
N VAL A 59 21.37 -3.35 18.73
CA VAL A 59 21.93 -3.98 19.93
C VAL A 59 21.38 -3.42 21.25
N GLN A 60 20.82 -2.21 21.27
CA GLN A 60 20.23 -1.61 22.48
C GLN A 60 18.72 -1.41 22.39
N ARG A 61 18.21 -0.97 21.24
CA ARG A 61 16.82 -0.57 21.02
C ARG A 61 16.31 -1.04 19.67
N TYR A 62 14.98 -1.15 19.58
CA TYR A 62 14.26 -1.45 18.36
C TYR A 62 13.82 -0.14 17.67
N HIS A 63 14.27 0.06 16.46
CA HIS A 63 13.95 1.19 15.61
C HIS A 63 12.78 0.84 14.70
N ALA A 64 11.72 1.62 14.79
CA ALA A 64 10.62 1.54 13.83
C ALA A 64 11.05 2.29 12.57
N ILE A 65 11.10 1.61 11.42
CA ILE A 65 11.51 2.21 10.15
C ILE A 65 10.48 1.94 9.06
N VAL A 66 10.28 2.92 8.20
CA VAL A 66 9.52 2.76 6.96
C VAL A 66 10.52 2.71 5.83
N MET A 67 10.48 1.62 5.07
CA MET A 67 11.19 1.52 3.81
C MET A 67 10.29 1.99 2.68
N ALA A 68 10.87 2.65 1.69
CA ALA A 68 10.21 2.96 0.44
C ALA A 68 11.00 2.36 -0.72
N ARG A 69 10.30 2.10 -1.82
CA ARG A 69 10.92 1.82 -3.12
C ARG A 69 10.15 2.53 -4.21
N THR A 70 10.86 2.94 -5.25
CA THR A 70 10.23 3.53 -6.44
C THR A 70 9.61 2.44 -7.31
N LEU A 71 8.51 2.76 -7.99
CA LEU A 71 7.94 1.96 -9.07
C LEU A 71 8.17 2.68 -10.40
N ILE A 72 8.97 2.08 -11.28
CA ILE A 72 9.22 2.59 -12.64
C ILE A 72 8.56 1.62 -13.61
N ALA A 73 7.57 2.10 -14.37
CA ALA A 73 6.78 1.27 -15.29
C ALA A 73 6.19 -0.01 -14.64
N GLY A 74 5.81 0.07 -13.35
CA GLY A 74 5.27 -1.06 -12.59
C GLY A 74 6.30 -2.07 -12.09
N GLN A 75 7.59 -1.84 -12.36
CA GLN A 75 8.69 -2.63 -11.80
C GLN A 75 9.24 -1.97 -10.54
N PRO A 76 9.54 -2.74 -9.48
CA PRO A 76 10.16 -2.22 -8.28
C PRO A 76 11.62 -1.83 -8.56
N GLY A 77 11.97 -0.59 -8.20
CA GLY A 77 13.33 -0.08 -8.20
C GLY A 77 13.99 -0.22 -6.83
N ASP A 78 14.98 0.64 -6.57
CA ASP A 78 15.81 0.58 -5.37
C ASP A 78 15.02 0.84 -4.08
N GLU A 79 15.37 0.09 -3.04
CA GLU A 79 14.82 0.22 -1.71
C GLU A 79 15.66 1.19 -0.87
N PHE A 80 15.01 2.13 -0.19
CA PHE A 80 15.66 3.09 0.69
C PHE A 80 14.87 3.30 1.98
N ILE A 81 15.53 3.81 3.02
CA ILE A 81 14.86 4.17 4.27
C ILE A 81 14.14 5.50 4.03
N PHE A 82 12.81 5.48 4.10
CA PHE A 82 11.96 6.65 3.93
C PHE A 82 11.93 7.50 5.20
N SER A 83 11.70 6.86 6.34
CA SER A 83 11.59 7.55 7.63
C SER A 83 11.89 6.62 8.80
N ARG A 84 12.28 7.22 9.93
CA ARG A 84 12.52 6.54 11.20
C ARG A 84 11.52 7.07 12.25
N HIS A 85 10.81 6.17 12.91
CA HIS A 85 9.69 6.47 13.81
C HIS A 85 10.01 6.10 15.27
N GLY A 86 11.11 6.66 15.75
CA GLY A 86 11.56 6.56 17.13
C GLY A 86 12.15 5.20 17.52
N GLU A 87 12.61 5.15 18.76
CA GLU A 87 13.27 4.00 19.37
C GLU A 87 12.38 3.38 20.45
N HIS A 88 12.33 2.05 20.49
CA HIS A 88 11.44 1.29 21.36
C HIS A 88 12.21 0.20 22.08
N PHE A 89 11.81 -0.11 23.32
CA PHE A 89 12.43 -1.19 24.10
C PHE A 89 11.97 -2.58 23.69
N THR A 90 10.85 -2.69 22.96
CA THR A 90 10.30 -3.99 22.53
C THR A 90 10.08 -4.02 21.03
N HIS A 91 10.37 -5.18 20.42
CA HIS A 91 10.10 -5.42 19.01
C HIS A 91 8.63 -5.16 18.66
N LYS A 92 7.69 -5.58 19.52
CA LYS A 92 6.26 -5.43 19.27
C LYS A 92 5.83 -3.96 19.19
N ALA A 93 6.36 -3.10 20.07
CA ALA A 93 6.07 -1.67 20.03
C ALA A 93 6.63 -1.03 18.75
N ALA A 94 7.89 -1.33 18.40
CA ALA A 94 8.49 -0.86 17.16
C ALA A 94 7.74 -1.34 15.91
N ALA A 95 7.35 -2.62 15.88
CA ALA A 95 6.61 -3.20 14.75
C ALA A 95 5.26 -2.51 14.56
N LYS A 96 4.50 -2.30 15.65
CA LYS A 96 3.23 -1.59 15.60
C LYS A 96 3.41 -0.14 15.12
N ALA A 97 4.41 0.56 15.64
CA ALA A 97 4.72 1.92 15.22
C ALA A 97 5.12 2.00 13.73
N ALA A 98 5.97 1.07 13.27
CA ALA A 98 6.37 0.99 11.87
C ALA A 98 5.20 0.65 10.94
N GLN A 99 4.27 -0.22 11.37
CA GLN A 99 3.07 -0.55 10.62
C GLN A 99 2.13 0.65 10.47
N HIS A 100 1.84 1.36 11.56
CA HIS A 100 1.03 2.58 11.50
C HIS A 100 1.69 3.63 10.59
N ALA A 101 3.00 3.87 10.76
CA ALA A 101 3.71 4.82 9.93
C ALA A 101 3.76 4.45 8.44
N ALA A 102 3.93 3.16 8.11
CA ALA A 102 3.90 2.70 6.73
C ALA A 102 2.50 2.83 6.10
N SER A 103 1.45 2.54 6.87
CA SER A 103 0.06 2.72 6.44
C SER A 103 -0.26 4.20 6.22
N ASP A 104 0.17 5.09 7.13
CA ASP A 104 0.04 6.53 6.99
C ASP A 104 0.79 7.03 5.74
N ALA A 105 2.02 6.59 5.50
CA ALA A 105 2.79 6.95 4.30
C ALA A 105 2.13 6.46 3.00
N ALA A 106 1.50 5.28 3.03
CA ALA A 106 0.80 4.71 1.88
C ALA A 106 -0.61 5.31 1.66
N THR A 107 -1.19 5.97 2.65
CA THR A 107 -2.53 6.58 2.57
C THR A 107 -2.49 8.10 2.41
N LEU A 108 -1.39 8.76 2.80
CA LEU A 108 -1.20 10.20 2.64
C LEU A 108 -1.25 10.56 1.14
N ARG A 109 -2.37 11.18 0.75
CA ARG A 109 -2.68 11.63 -0.62
C ARG A 109 -1.74 12.70 -1.16
N VAL A 110 -0.83 13.24 -0.34
CA VAL A 110 -0.01 14.39 -0.69
C VAL A 110 1.41 14.16 -0.20
N PHE A 111 2.26 13.64 -1.09
CA PHE A 111 3.68 13.94 -1.04
C PHE A 111 3.83 15.43 -1.34
N THR A 112 3.63 16.28 -0.34
CA THR A 112 4.28 17.59 -0.38
C THR A 112 5.75 17.28 -0.21
N ALA A 113 6.48 17.27 -1.33
CA ALA A 113 7.91 17.46 -1.32
C ALA A 113 8.17 18.73 -0.51
N GLN A 114 8.57 18.59 0.76
CA GLN A 114 9.16 19.71 1.47
C GLN A 114 10.50 19.96 0.80
N LYS A 115 10.52 21.06 0.04
CA LYS A 115 11.68 21.59 -0.67
C LYS A 115 12.51 22.43 0.29
#